data_AF-A0A3M1X5S9-F1
#
_entry.id   AF-A0A3M1X5S9-F1
#
_cell.length_a   1.000
_cell.length_b   1.000
_cell.length_c   1.000
_cell.angle_alpha   90.00
_cell.angle_beta   90.00
_cell.angle_gamma   90.00
#
_symmetry.space_group_name_H-M   'P 1'
#
loop_
_entity.id
_entity.type
_entity.pdbx_description
1 polymer ?
#
loop_
_entity_poly.entity_id
_entity_poly.type
_entity_poly.pdbx_seq_one_letter_code
_entity_poly.pdbx_strand_id
1 'polypeptide(L)'
;MFRKNLRMRLLTLLILLLSLAPAVLRAQPGCTDPLATNYDPTATVNDGSCQYPNTTVNPQDQYPLSDSLRETSGLAAYAGWFWTHNDDTDTLLYA
;
A
#
# COMPACT_ATOMS: atom_id res chain seq x y z
N MET A 1 -56.22 19.15 3.21
CA MET A 1 -55.14 19.85 2.47
C MET A 1 -53.78 19.79 3.19
N PHE A 2 -53.73 20.04 4.50
CA PHE A 2 -52.50 20.02 5.34
C PHE A 2 -51.64 18.73 5.30
N ARG A 3 -52.24 17.53 5.36
CA ARG A 3 -51.49 16.25 5.34
C ARG A 3 -50.72 15.97 4.05
N LYS A 4 -51.23 16.43 2.89
CA LYS A 4 -50.55 16.26 1.59
C LYS A 4 -49.30 17.15 1.50
N ASN A 5 -49.38 18.36 2.04
CA ASN A 5 -48.25 19.28 2.12
C ASN A 5 -47.17 18.79 3.09
N LEU A 6 -47.55 18.16 4.20
CA LEU A 6 -46.59 17.55 5.13
C LEU A 6 -45.88 16.33 4.53
N ARG A 7 -46.61 15.46 3.83
CA ARG A 7 -46.02 14.33 3.07
C ARG A 7 -45.09 14.80 1.96
N MET A 8 -45.49 15.83 1.21
CA MET A 8 -44.68 16.38 0.12
C MET A 8 -43.42 17.07 0.65
N ARG A 9 -43.52 17.81 1.76
CA ARG A 9 -42.37 18.41 2.44
C ARG A 9 -41.41 17.36 3.02
N LEU A 10 -41.94 16.27 3.58
CA LEU A 10 -41.15 15.15 4.09
C LEU A 10 -40.43 14.42 2.96
N LEU A 11 -41.10 14.23 1.81
CA LEU A 11 -40.52 13.61 0.62
C LEU A 11 -39.41 14.49 0.03
N THR A 12 -39.63 15.80 -0.07
CA THR A 12 -38.60 16.73 -0.53
C THR A 12 -37.44 16.81 0.45
N LEU A 13 -37.66 16.73 1.77
CA LEU A 13 -36.58 16.66 2.75
C LEU A 13 -35.78 15.36 2.61
N LEU A 14 -36.45 14.23 2.39
CA LEU A 14 -35.82 12.93 2.20
C LEU A 14 -34.98 12.88 0.91
N ILE A 15 -35.50 13.44 -0.18
CA ILE A 15 -34.78 13.57 -1.46
C ILE A 15 -33.58 14.51 -1.31
N LEU A 16 -33.76 15.63 -0.60
CA LEU A 16 -32.69 16.58 -0.28
C LEU A 16 -31.60 15.92 0.60
N LEU A 17 -32.00 15.13 1.60
CA LEU A 17 -31.10 14.35 2.46
C LEU A 17 -30.36 13.25 1.68
N LEU A 18 -31.00 12.60 0.70
CA LEU A 18 -30.36 11.64 -0.19
C LEU A 18 -29.40 12.31 -1.18
N SER A 19 -29.69 13.54 -1.64
CA SER A 19 -28.83 14.30 -2.55
C SER A 19 -27.68 15.02 -1.84
N LEU A 20 -27.81 15.24 -0.53
CA LEU A 20 -26.79 15.81 0.36
C LEU A 20 -25.96 14.74 1.08
N ALA A 21 -26.20 13.45 0.83
CA ALA A 21 -25.26 12.43 1.25
C ALA A 21 -23.91 12.83 0.63
N PRO A 22 -22.94 13.33 1.43
CA PRO A 22 -21.63 13.65 0.88
C PRO A 22 -21.18 12.37 0.19
N ALA A 23 -20.60 12.50 -1.00
CA ALA A 23 -19.97 11.38 -1.67
C ALA A 23 -19.07 10.70 -0.63
N VAL A 24 -19.59 9.63 -0.01
CA VAL A 24 -18.88 8.93 1.03
C VAL A 24 -17.65 8.49 0.27
N LEU A 25 -16.48 8.99 0.68
CA LEU A 25 -15.21 8.63 0.12
C LEU A 25 -15.07 7.14 0.43
N ARG A 26 -15.70 6.33 -0.41
CA ARG A 26 -15.77 4.89 -0.25
C ARG A 26 -14.35 4.46 -0.50
N ALA A 27 -13.74 3.89 0.53
CA ALA A 27 -12.53 3.11 0.37
C ALA A 27 -12.83 2.10 -0.75
N GLN A 28 -12.25 2.36 -1.91
CA GLN A 28 -12.32 1.50 -3.07
C GLN A 28 -11.08 0.61 -2.96
N PRO A 29 -11.23 -0.65 -2.52
CA PRO A 29 -10.10 -1.57 -2.43
C PRO A 29 -9.64 -1.97 -3.83
N GLY A 30 -8.33 -2.02 -4.04
CA GLY A 30 -7.69 -2.50 -5.27
C GLY A 30 -6.18 -2.24 -5.24
N CYS A 31 -5.46 -2.63 -6.29
CA CYS A 31 -4.02 -2.37 -6.34
C CYS A 31 -3.74 -0.88 -6.62
N THR A 32 -3.06 -0.21 -5.69
CA THR A 32 -2.72 1.22 -5.80
C THR A 32 -1.32 1.48 -6.38
N ASP A 33 -0.55 0.43 -6.70
CA ASP A 33 0.81 0.56 -7.23
C ASP A 33 0.78 0.65 -8.77
N PRO A 34 1.20 1.78 -9.38
CA PRO A 34 1.23 1.94 -10.83
C PRO A 34 2.24 1.04 -11.55
N LEU A 35 3.15 0.38 -10.82
CA LEU A 35 4.11 -0.59 -11.37
C LEU A 35 3.54 -2.01 -11.44
N ALA A 36 2.38 -2.27 -10.82
CA ALA A 36 1.71 -3.56 -10.88
C ALA A 36 0.93 -3.74 -12.19
N THR A 37 0.83 -4.98 -12.67
CA THR A 37 0.08 -5.32 -13.90
C THR A 37 -1.43 -5.13 -13.77
N ASN A 38 -1.94 -5.08 -12.54
CA ASN A 38 -3.35 -4.92 -12.20
C ASN A 38 -3.63 -3.61 -11.43
N TYR A 39 -2.84 -2.56 -11.69
CA TYR A 39 -3.07 -1.22 -11.13
C TYR A 39 -4.50 -0.73 -11.39
N ASP A 40 -5.19 -0.29 -10.34
CA ASP A 40 -6.52 0.34 -10.40
C ASP A 40 -6.41 1.82 -10.00
N PRO A 41 -6.55 2.77 -10.95
CA PRO A 41 -6.47 4.20 -10.66
C PRO A 41 -7.65 4.72 -9.83
N THR A 42 -8.72 3.95 -9.68
CA THR A 42 -9.87 4.29 -8.82
C THR A 42 -9.72 3.76 -7.40
N ALA A 43 -8.76 2.84 -7.17
CA ALA A 43 -8.48 2.30 -5.85
C ALA A 43 -7.89 3.39 -4.94
N THR A 44 -8.49 3.55 -3.77
CA THR A 44 -8.06 4.50 -2.73
C THR A 44 -7.45 3.80 -1.52
N VAL A 45 -7.58 2.47 -1.46
CA VAL A 45 -7.00 1.62 -0.40
C VAL A 45 -6.39 0.40 -1.06
N ASN A 46 -5.11 0.15 -0.78
CA ASN A 46 -4.44 -1.06 -1.26
C ASN A 46 -5.01 -2.30 -0.56
N ASP A 47 -5.46 -3.29 -1.32
CA ASP A 47 -6.04 -4.53 -0.82
C ASP A 47 -5.08 -5.73 -0.82
N GLY A 48 -3.82 -5.50 -1.17
CA GLY A 48 -2.79 -6.54 -1.28
C GLY A 48 -2.87 -7.39 -2.55
N SER A 49 -3.74 -7.06 -3.50
CA SER A 49 -3.93 -7.85 -4.73
C SER A 49 -2.91 -7.57 -5.84
N CYS A 50 -1.95 -6.66 -5.65
CA CYS A 50 -1.00 -6.25 -6.69
C CYS A 50 -0.19 -7.43 -7.26
N GLN A 51 -0.17 -7.51 -8.60
CA GLN A 51 0.55 -8.52 -9.36
C GLN A 51 1.74 -7.88 -10.07
N TYR A 52 2.91 -8.49 -9.95
CA TYR A 52 4.14 -8.01 -10.57
C TYR A 52 4.61 -9.00 -11.63
N PRO A 53 5.18 -8.52 -12.74
CA PRO A 53 5.82 -9.41 -13.70
C PRO A 53 6.96 -10.16 -13.02
N ASN A 54 7.12 -11.43 -13.37
CA ASN A 54 8.27 -12.22 -12.92
C ASN A 54 9.55 -11.56 -13.46
N THR A 55 10.42 -11.13 -12.55
CA THR A 55 11.77 -10.70 -12.90
C THR A 55 12.71 -11.90 -12.82
N THR A 56 13.46 -12.13 -13.90
CA THR A 56 14.59 -13.05 -13.88
C THR A 56 15.84 -12.25 -13.51
N VAL A 57 16.30 -12.38 -12.27
CA VAL A 57 17.62 -11.89 -11.86
C VAL A 57 18.67 -12.88 -12.33
N ASN A 58 19.52 -12.46 -13.26
CA ASN A 58 20.72 -13.19 -13.63
C ASN A 58 21.92 -12.53 -12.92
N PRO A 59 22.35 -13.04 -11.75
CA PRO A 59 23.51 -12.49 -11.05
C PRO A 59 24.72 -12.59 -11.99
N GLN A 60 25.21 -11.45 -12.46
CA GLN A 60 26.36 -11.38 -13.35
C GLN A 60 27.65 -11.80 -12.63
N ASP A 61 27.69 -11.59 -11.33
CA ASP A 61 28.85 -11.85 -10.49
C ASP A 61 28.43 -12.67 -9.27
N GLN A 62 29.28 -13.62 -8.91
CA GLN A 62 29.20 -14.40 -7.67
C GLN A 62 30.56 -14.33 -6.98
N TYR A 63 30.57 -13.86 -5.74
CA TYR A 63 31.79 -13.79 -4.95
C TYR A 63 31.75 -14.90 -3.88
N PRO A 64 32.67 -15.89 -3.92
CA PRO A 64 32.73 -16.92 -2.89
C PRO A 64 33.13 -16.28 -1.56
N LEU A 65 32.26 -16.42 -0.56
CA LEU A 65 32.50 -15.97 0.80
C LEU A 65 33.27 -17.05 1.56
N SER A 66 34.10 -16.67 2.53
CA SER A 66 34.82 -17.61 3.38
C SER A 66 33.89 -18.36 4.33
N ASP A 67 34.26 -19.61 4.68
CA ASP A 67 33.53 -20.48 5.61
C ASP A 67 33.39 -19.88 7.04
N SER A 68 34.21 -18.88 7.34
CA SER A 68 33.99 -17.95 8.44
C SER A 68 33.57 -16.61 7.85
N LEU A 69 32.27 -16.35 7.82
CA LEU A 69 31.75 -15.00 7.76
C LEU A 69 31.95 -14.41 9.15
N ARG A 70 32.81 -13.40 9.27
CA ARG A 70 32.87 -12.62 10.51
C ARG A 70 31.50 -11.94 10.62
N GLU A 71 30.70 -12.33 11.62
CA GLU A 71 29.34 -11.82 11.85
C GLU A 71 29.32 -10.32 11.55
N THR A 72 28.60 -9.95 10.50
CA THR A 72 28.25 -8.58 10.22
C THR A 72 26.84 -8.65 9.68
N SER A 73 25.90 -8.23 10.50
CA SER A 73 24.81 -7.35 10.09
C SER A 73 24.63 -7.27 8.56
N GLY A 74 23.57 -7.86 8.02
CA GLY A 74 23.36 -7.95 6.57
C GLY A 74 23.30 -6.58 5.88
N LEU A 75 23.74 -6.50 4.62
CA LEU A 75 23.69 -5.29 3.80
C LEU A 75 22.45 -5.30 2.89
N ALA A 76 21.59 -4.29 3.02
CA ALA A 76 20.47 -4.07 2.11
C ALA A 76 20.71 -2.81 1.27
N ALA A 77 20.46 -2.92 -0.04
CA ALA A 77 20.51 -1.77 -0.95
C ALA A 77 19.12 -1.11 -1.02
N TYR A 78 19.04 0.17 -0.64
CA TYR A 78 17.79 0.94 -0.71
C TYR A 78 18.08 2.42 -0.97
N ALA A 79 17.36 3.02 -1.92
CA ALA A 79 17.45 4.43 -2.30
C ALA A 79 18.85 4.91 -2.75
N GLY A 80 19.65 4.02 -3.34
CA GLY A 80 21.01 4.35 -3.78
C GLY A 80 22.06 4.33 -2.65
N TRP A 81 21.67 3.86 -1.46
CA TRP A 81 22.54 3.73 -0.30
C TRP A 81 22.56 2.29 0.22
N PHE A 82 23.61 1.94 0.95
CA PHE A 82 23.76 0.64 1.60
C PHE A 82 23.43 0.76 3.09
N TRP A 83 22.60 -0.15 3.60
CA TRP A 83 22.10 -0.18 4.97
C TRP A 83 22.49 -1.48 5.66
N THR A 84 23.17 -1.39 6.80
CA THR A 84 23.47 -2.56 7.64
C THR A 84 22.28 -2.87 8.56
N HIS A 85 21.80 -4.12 8.56
CA HIS A 85 20.73 -4.59 9.44
C HIS A 85 21.32 -5.54 10.48
N ASN A 86 21.18 -5.21 11.76
CA ASN A 86 21.64 -6.04 12.88
C ASN A 86 20.44 -6.78 13.48
N ASP A 87 20.41 -8.11 13.41
CA ASP A 87 19.38 -8.95 14.01
C ASP A 87 19.77 -9.33 15.45
N ASP A 88 19.55 -8.36 16.34
CA ASP A 88 19.10 -8.54 17.74
C ASP A 88 20.02 -9.24 18.77
N THR A 89 20.94 -10.14 18.40
CA THR A 89 21.75 -10.88 19.39
C THR A 89 23.12 -10.30 19.71
N ASP A 90 23.56 -9.23 19.02
CA ASP A 90 24.85 -8.57 19.32
C ASP A 90 24.69 -7.10 19.76
N THR A 91 25.46 -6.72 20.79
CA THR A 91 25.37 -5.48 21.59
C THR A 91 26.39 -4.40 21.20
N LEU A 92 27.14 -4.60 20.12
CA LEU A 92 28.17 -3.65 19.68
C LEU A 92 27.72 -2.87 18.43
N LEU A 93 27.85 -1.55 18.51
CA LEU A 93 27.66 -0.62 17.39
C LEU A 93 28.99 -0.38 16.70
N TYR A 94 29.00 -0.40 15.37
CA TYR A 94 30.17 -0.06 14.57
C TYR A 94 29.98 1.28 13.86
N ALA A 95 31.06 2.08 13.85
CA ALA A 95 31.21 3.37 13.18
C ALA A 95 31.83 3.22 11.79
#